data_AF-A0A2S9XD30-F1
#
_entry.id   AF-A0A2S9XD30-F1
#
_cell.length_a   1.000
_cell.length_b   1.000
_cell.length_c   1.000
_cell.angle_alpha   90.00
_cell.angle_beta   90.00
_cell.angle_gamma   90.00
#
_symmetry.space_group_name_H-M   'P 1'
#
loop_
_entity.id
_entity.type
_entity.pdbx_description
1 polymer ?
#
loop_
_entity_poly.entity_id
_entity_poly.type
_entity_poly.pdbx_seq_one_letter_code
_entity_poly.pdbx_strand_id
1 'polypeptide(L)'
;MTMLLSACKPSPCSDDSVDLPPHLAELPVLDEDASVCIATTPRPKEETAMLMRWGESIAPVQTELMVEMDAAGWGQQSCGPAGMEIAIDPDKVCFGKGEEFMSASFVLGHSKQLGIEKSAITTHLTWYGGS
;
A
#
# COMPACT_ATOMS: atom_id res chain seq x y z
N MET A 1 9.74 37.81 5.58
CA MET A 1 8.72 36.78 5.90
C MET A 1 8.64 35.87 4.69
N THR A 2 9.45 34.82 4.69
CA THR A 2 9.65 33.94 3.54
C THR A 2 8.42 33.03 3.45
N MET A 3 7.56 33.27 2.46
CA MET A 3 6.49 32.33 2.13
C MET A 3 7.18 31.07 1.61
N LEU A 4 7.32 30.06 2.48
CA LEU A 4 7.60 28.70 2.08
C LEU A 4 6.38 28.25 1.27
N LEU A 5 6.49 28.30 -0.06
CA LEU A 5 5.64 27.51 -0.94
C LEU A 5 5.89 26.06 -0.55
N SER A 6 5.09 25.53 0.37
CA SER A 6 4.92 24.09 0.51
C SER A 6 4.50 23.61 -0.86
N ALA A 7 5.45 23.04 -1.60
CA ALA A 7 5.17 22.42 -2.88
C ALA A 7 4.15 21.31 -2.60
N CYS A 8 2.87 21.57 -2.85
CA CYS A 8 1.85 20.54 -2.91
C CYS A 8 2.29 19.58 -4.00
N LYS A 9 2.96 18.50 -3.61
CA LYS A 9 3.32 17.43 -4.54
C LYS A 9 1.99 16.90 -5.07
N PRO A 10 1.71 16.99 -6.37
CA PRO A 10 0.42 16.60 -6.89
C PRO A 10 0.25 15.10 -6.64
N SER A 11 -0.77 14.79 -5.84
CA SER A 11 -1.12 13.42 -5.52
C SER A 11 -1.50 12.68 -6.80
N PRO A 12 -1.10 11.40 -6.95
CA PRO A 12 -1.68 10.52 -7.96
C PRO A 12 -3.16 10.18 -7.68
N CYS A 13 -3.66 10.48 -6.48
CA CYS A 13 -5.08 10.46 -6.14
C CYS A 13 -5.77 11.77 -6.58
N SER A 14 -7.09 11.77 -6.70
CA SER A 14 -7.85 13.03 -6.73
C SER A 14 -7.61 13.85 -5.44
N ASP A 15 -7.85 15.17 -5.48
CA ASP A 15 -7.40 16.19 -4.51
C ASP A 15 -7.65 15.93 -2.99
N ASP A 16 -8.42 14.91 -2.62
CA ASP A 16 -8.71 14.54 -1.24
C ASP A 16 -7.80 13.38 -0.76
N SER A 17 -6.87 13.66 0.15
CA SER A 17 -6.17 12.63 0.90
C SER A 17 -7.07 12.07 2.00
N VAL A 18 -7.18 10.75 2.10
CA VAL A 18 -7.98 10.08 3.14
C VAL A 18 -7.08 9.58 4.25
N ASP A 19 -7.50 9.72 5.51
CA ASP A 19 -6.79 9.15 6.65
C ASP A 19 -6.87 7.62 6.61
N LEU A 20 -5.76 6.95 6.92
CA LEU A 20 -5.74 5.50 7.01
C LEU A 20 -6.44 4.98 8.26
N PRO A 21 -7.02 3.77 8.20
CA PRO A 21 -7.49 3.09 9.39
C PRO A 21 -6.31 2.75 10.33
N PRO A 22 -6.54 2.62 11.64
CA PRO A 22 -5.49 2.59 12.65
C PRO A 22 -4.38 1.56 12.43
N HIS A 23 -4.70 0.32 12.07
CA HIS A 23 -3.66 -0.71 11.92
C HIS A 23 -2.85 -0.50 10.65
N LEU A 24 -3.49 -0.11 9.54
CA LEU A 24 -2.79 0.26 8.32
C LEU A 24 -1.93 1.52 8.49
N ALA A 25 -2.32 2.46 9.37
CA ALA A 25 -1.55 3.67 9.67
C ALA A 25 -0.25 3.40 10.45
N GLU A 26 -0.16 2.26 11.14
CA GLU A 26 1.03 1.82 11.88
C GLU A 26 2.00 1.01 11.00
N LEU A 27 1.58 0.61 9.81
CA LEU A 27 2.43 -0.15 8.90
C LEU A 27 3.49 0.76 8.26
N PRO A 28 4.71 0.24 8.03
CA PRO A 28 5.76 1.01 7.37
C PRO A 28 5.50 1.26 5.87
N VAL A 29 4.37 0.78 5.34
CA VAL A 29 3.96 0.89 3.92
C VAL A 29 3.74 2.33 3.40
N LEU A 30 3.83 3.32 4.30
CA LEU A 30 3.60 4.74 4.05
C LEU A 30 4.93 5.48 3.90
N ASP A 31 5.51 5.41 2.72
CA ASP A 31 6.57 6.34 2.33
C ASP A 31 5.99 7.72 1.98
N GLU A 32 6.83 8.77 1.99
CA GLU A 32 6.42 10.15 1.66
C GLU A 32 5.97 10.34 0.21
N ASP A 33 6.20 9.34 -0.66
CA ASP A 33 5.87 9.36 -2.08
C ASP A 33 4.53 8.67 -2.40
N ALA A 34 3.95 7.97 -1.43
CA ALA A 34 2.64 7.34 -1.51
C ALA A 34 1.54 8.31 -1.07
N SER A 35 0.43 8.27 -1.79
CA SER A 35 -0.81 8.96 -1.44
C SER A 35 -1.91 7.96 -1.15
N VAL A 36 -2.64 8.17 -0.06
CA VAL A 36 -3.81 7.36 0.30
C VAL A 36 -5.02 7.86 -0.48
N CYS A 37 -5.48 7.06 -1.44
CA CYS A 37 -6.62 7.42 -2.28
C CYS A 37 -7.95 6.93 -1.69
N ILE A 38 -7.95 5.75 -1.07
CA ILE A 38 -9.12 5.12 -0.46
C ILE A 38 -8.66 4.41 0.80
N ALA A 39 -9.43 4.53 1.88
CA ALA A 39 -9.20 3.89 3.15
C ALA A 39 -10.54 3.51 3.77
N THR A 40 -10.76 2.23 4.11
CA THR A 40 -12.02 1.77 4.68
C THR A 40 -11.84 0.63 5.69
N THR A 41 -12.81 0.46 6.58
CA THR A 41 -12.92 -0.68 7.49
C THR A 41 -14.20 -1.45 7.14
N PRO A 42 -14.18 -2.30 6.10
CA PRO A 42 -15.40 -2.91 5.56
C PRO A 42 -16.11 -3.82 6.58
N ARG A 43 -15.35 -4.42 7.52
CA ARG A 43 -15.85 -5.34 8.55
C ARG A 43 -14.98 -5.23 9.82
N PRO A 44 -15.49 -5.69 10.97
CA PRO A 44 -14.64 -5.85 12.15
C PRO A 44 -13.41 -6.71 11.81
N LYS A 45 -12.23 -6.27 12.24
CA LYS A 45 -10.94 -6.95 12.00
C LYS A 45 -10.52 -7.02 10.54
N GLU A 46 -11.03 -6.13 9.69
CA GLU A 46 -10.61 -6.01 8.30
C GLU A 46 -10.45 -4.52 7.96
N GLU A 47 -9.26 -4.13 7.52
CA GLU A 47 -8.96 -2.78 7.06
C GLU A 47 -8.42 -2.85 5.64
N THR A 48 -8.85 -1.95 4.77
CA THR A 48 -8.38 -1.88 3.39
C THR A 48 -7.93 -0.47 3.07
N ALA A 49 -6.90 -0.37 2.23
CA ALA A 49 -6.48 0.89 1.65
C ALA A 49 -6.02 0.72 0.21
N MET A 50 -6.17 1.78 -0.56
CA MET A 50 -5.58 1.93 -1.88
C MET A 50 -4.61 3.10 -1.82
N LEU A 51 -3.33 2.79 -1.97
CA LEU A 51 -2.27 3.76 -2.09
C LEU A 51 -1.92 3.92 -3.57
N MET A 52 -1.56 5.13 -3.98
CA MET A 52 -0.96 5.37 -5.28
C MET A 52 0.34 6.14 -5.13
N ARG A 53 1.32 5.81 -5.98
CA ARG A 53 2.59 6.52 -6.08
C ARG A 53 2.99 6.65 -7.55
N TRP A 54 3.74 7.68 -7.89
CA TRP A 54 4.30 7.80 -9.23
C TRP A 54 5.39 6.75 -9.43
N GLY A 55 5.41 6.06 -10.57
CA GLY A 55 6.41 5.02 -10.82
C GLY A 55 6.15 4.18 -12.07
N GLU A 56 7.22 3.58 -12.58
CA GLU A 56 7.23 2.80 -13.83
C GLU A 56 7.45 1.29 -13.58
N SER A 57 7.78 0.88 -12.35
CA SER A 57 8.10 -0.50 -12.02
C SER A 57 7.64 -0.86 -10.61
N ILE A 58 6.96 -2.00 -10.48
CA ILE A 58 6.49 -2.55 -9.19
C ILE A 58 7.67 -3.06 -8.34
N ALA A 59 8.69 -3.64 -8.96
CA ALA A 59 9.72 -4.39 -8.24
C ALA A 59 10.47 -3.59 -7.16
N PRO A 60 10.89 -2.33 -7.36
CA PRO A 60 11.53 -1.53 -6.31
C PRO A 60 10.59 -1.28 -5.13
N VAL A 61 9.35 -0.91 -5.42
CA VAL A 61 8.30 -0.61 -4.43
C VAL A 61 7.96 -1.85 -3.60
N GLN A 62 7.80 -2.99 -4.27
CA GLN A 62 7.56 -4.27 -3.60
C GLN A 62 8.76 -4.70 -2.74
N THR A 63 9.99 -4.49 -3.22
CA THR A 63 11.22 -4.81 -2.48
C THR A 63 11.35 -3.96 -1.22
N GLU A 64 11.13 -2.66 -1.34
CA GLU A 64 11.13 -1.73 -0.22
C GLU A 64 10.11 -2.15 0.84
N LEU A 65 8.87 -2.42 0.44
CA LEU A 65 7.84 -2.92 1.35
C LEU A 65 8.28 -4.19 2.08
N MET A 66 8.84 -5.17 1.35
CA MET A 66 9.30 -6.42 1.97
C MET A 66 10.39 -6.19 3.02
N VAL A 67 11.35 -5.29 2.74
CA VAL A 67 12.44 -4.95 3.67
C VAL A 67 11.90 -4.27 4.92
N GLU A 68 10.99 -3.31 4.76
CA GLU A 68 10.45 -2.57 5.89
C GLU A 68 9.52 -3.40 6.78
N MET A 69 8.71 -4.26 6.17
CA MET A 69 7.85 -5.20 6.89
C MET A 69 8.69 -6.20 7.70
N ASP A 70 9.76 -6.75 7.12
CA ASP A 70 10.71 -7.62 7.82
C ASP A 70 11.37 -6.89 9.01
N ALA A 71 11.82 -5.66 8.81
CA ALA A 71 12.37 -4.82 9.88
C ALA A 71 11.35 -4.52 10.99
N ALA A 72 10.05 -4.44 10.65
CA ALA A 72 8.95 -4.30 11.59
C ALA A 72 8.50 -5.62 12.25
N GLY A 73 9.20 -6.73 11.98
CA GLY A 73 8.97 -8.04 12.57
C GLY A 73 7.83 -8.83 11.94
N TRP A 74 7.43 -8.49 10.73
CA TRP A 74 6.46 -9.27 9.95
C TRP A 74 7.18 -10.31 9.08
N GLY A 75 6.71 -11.55 9.10
CA GLY A 75 7.25 -12.61 8.25
C GLY A 75 6.51 -12.68 6.92
N GLN A 76 7.24 -12.73 5.80
CA GLN A 76 6.65 -13.03 4.49
C GLN A 76 6.10 -14.45 4.47
N GLN A 77 4.89 -14.63 3.93
CA GLN A 77 4.22 -15.92 3.83
C GLN A 77 3.44 -16.07 2.52
N SER A 78 3.01 -17.29 2.21
CA SER A 78 2.20 -17.57 1.03
C SER A 78 0.85 -16.84 1.09
N CYS A 79 0.49 -16.18 0.00
CA CYS A 79 -0.81 -15.54 -0.17
C CYS A 79 -1.90 -16.59 -0.45
N GLY A 80 -2.37 -17.29 0.58
CA GLY A 80 -3.45 -18.26 0.45
C GLY A 80 -3.72 -19.07 1.71
N PRO A 81 -4.85 -19.79 1.79
CA PRO A 81 -5.08 -20.76 2.85
C PRO A 81 -3.94 -21.80 2.85
N ALA A 82 -3.47 -22.16 4.05
CA ALA A 82 -2.45 -23.19 4.20
C ALA A 82 -2.86 -24.46 3.43
N GLY A 83 -2.05 -24.87 2.45
CA GLY A 83 -2.25 -26.09 1.67
C GLY A 83 -2.90 -25.93 0.29
N MET A 84 -3.20 -24.70 -0.19
CA MET A 84 -3.49 -24.46 -1.61
C MET A 84 -2.30 -23.78 -2.30
N GLU A 85 -1.75 -24.43 -3.33
CA GLU A 85 -0.93 -23.76 -4.34
C GLU A 85 -1.85 -22.82 -5.12
N ILE A 86 -2.03 -21.61 -4.60
CA ILE A 86 -2.60 -20.52 -5.39
C ILE A 86 -1.48 -20.07 -6.34
N ALA A 87 -1.86 -19.80 -7.61
CA ALA A 87 -0.96 -19.19 -8.58
C ALA A 87 -0.15 -18.07 -7.90
N ILE A 88 1.18 -18.17 -7.99
CA ILE A 88 2.08 -17.14 -7.48
C ILE A 88 1.77 -15.88 -8.28
N ASP A 89 0.98 -14.99 -7.71
CA ASP A 89 0.78 -13.65 -8.24
C ASP A 89 2.06 -12.86 -7.93
N PRO A 90 2.92 -12.59 -8.94
CA PRO A 90 4.21 -11.94 -8.70
C PRO A 90 4.04 -10.53 -8.15
N ASP A 91 2.89 -9.91 -8.42
CA ASP A 91 2.54 -8.57 -7.98
C ASP A 91 1.75 -8.59 -6.66
N LYS A 92 1.77 -9.70 -5.91
CA LYS A 92 1.16 -9.80 -4.59
C LYS A 92 2.13 -10.37 -3.56
N VAL A 93 2.17 -9.74 -2.40
CA VAL A 93 2.94 -10.19 -1.23
C VAL A 93 2.04 -10.26 -0.01
N CYS A 94 2.32 -11.22 0.87
CA CYS A 94 1.56 -11.40 2.10
C CYS A 94 2.49 -11.58 3.27
N PHE A 95 2.05 -11.07 4.42
CA PHE A 95 2.81 -11.00 5.64
C PHE A 95 1.98 -11.50 6.82
N GLY A 96 2.66 -12.04 7.82
CA GLY A 96 2.06 -12.48 9.07
C GLY A 96 2.85 -11.99 10.28
N LYS A 97 2.13 -11.62 11.35
CA LYS A 97 2.72 -11.23 12.62
C LYS A 97 1.80 -11.64 13.76
N GLY A 98 2.17 -12.72 14.47
CA GLY A 98 1.29 -13.32 15.47
C GLY A 98 -0.01 -13.80 14.82
N GLU A 99 -1.14 -13.21 15.23
CA GLU A 99 -2.46 -13.51 14.68
C GLU A 99 -2.90 -12.55 13.58
N GLU A 100 -2.07 -11.55 13.25
CA GLU A 100 -2.36 -10.57 12.21
C GLU A 100 -1.88 -11.05 10.84
N PHE A 101 -2.63 -10.70 9.81
CA PHE A 101 -2.31 -10.98 8.41
C PHE A 101 -2.42 -9.72 7.58
N MET A 102 -1.48 -9.50 6.67
CA MET A 102 -1.53 -8.40 5.71
C MET A 102 -1.27 -8.91 4.30
N SER A 103 -2.00 -8.40 3.32
CA SER A 103 -1.67 -8.58 1.91
C SER A 103 -1.54 -7.24 1.20
N ALA A 104 -0.52 -7.13 0.36
CA ALA A 104 -0.32 -6.01 -0.56
C ALA A 104 -0.35 -6.54 -2.01
N SER A 105 -1.20 -5.96 -2.85
CA SER A 105 -1.26 -6.24 -4.29
C SER A 105 -0.91 -4.98 -5.06
N PHE A 106 -0.04 -5.11 -6.04
CA PHE A 106 0.50 -4.01 -6.83
C PHE A 106 -0.06 -4.06 -8.25
N VAL A 107 -0.35 -2.88 -8.80
CA VAL A 107 -0.80 -2.74 -10.18
C VAL A 107 -0.07 -1.56 -10.80
N LEU A 108 0.59 -1.79 -11.93
CA LEU A 108 1.14 -0.72 -12.75
C LEU A 108 0.03 -0.15 -13.63
N GLY A 109 -0.21 1.14 -13.52
CA GLY A 109 -1.24 1.86 -14.25
C GLY A 109 -0.79 3.26 -14.61
N HIS A 110 -1.78 4.15 -14.79
CA HIS A 110 -1.54 5.55 -15.10
C HIS A 110 -2.49 6.43 -14.28
N SER A 111 -2.02 7.61 -13.91
CA SER A 111 -2.85 8.68 -13.33
C SER A 111 -2.51 10.02 -13.98
N LYS A 112 -3.39 11.01 -13.79
CA LYS A 112 -3.23 12.35 -14.36
C LYS A 112 -2.56 13.28 -13.36
N GLN A 113 -1.38 13.77 -13.71
CA GLN A 113 -0.73 14.88 -13.01
C GLN A 113 -0.94 16.16 -13.81
N LEU A 114 -1.76 17.09 -13.30
CA LEU A 114 -2.05 18.38 -13.98
C LEU A 114 -2.54 18.19 -15.43
N GLY A 115 -3.34 17.17 -15.68
CA GLY A 115 -3.88 16.83 -17.00
C GLY A 115 -2.95 16.01 -17.90
N ILE A 116 -1.73 15.69 -17.45
CA ILE A 116 -0.78 14.83 -18.18
C ILE A 116 -0.83 13.42 -17.61
N GLU A 117 -1.01 12.41 -18.47
CA GLU A 117 -0.92 11.01 -18.06
C GLU A 117 0.52 10.62 -17.70
N LYS A 118 0.68 9.99 -16.53
CA LYS A 118 1.95 9.47 -16.03
C LYS A 118 1.76 8.09 -15.43
N SER A 119 2.78 7.26 -15.51
CA SER A 119 2.79 5.95 -14.88
C SER A 119 2.69 6.08 -13.37
N ALA A 120 1.81 5.29 -12.78
CA ALA A 120 1.58 5.23 -11.35
C ALA A 120 1.43 3.77 -10.93
N ILE A 121 1.91 3.47 -9.73
CA ILE A 121 1.76 2.17 -9.09
C ILE A 121 0.65 2.31 -8.07
N THR A 122 -0.35 1.44 -8.18
CA THR A 122 -1.43 1.32 -7.21
C THR A 122 -1.12 0.14 -6.31
N THR A 123 -1.15 0.35 -5.00
CA THR A 123 -0.98 -0.69 -3.99
C THR A 123 -2.29 -0.84 -3.23
N HIS A 124 -2.90 -2.01 -3.37
CA HIS A 124 -4.06 -2.41 -2.59
C HIS A 124 -3.58 -3.15 -1.35
N LEU A 125 -3.79 -2.54 -0.18
CA LEU A 125 -3.49 -3.09 1.12
C LEU A 125 -4.76 -3.69 1.72
N THR A 126 -4.60 -4.83 2.36
CA THR A 126 -5.64 -5.40 3.23
C THR A 126 -4.99 -5.97 4.46
N TRP A 127 -5.42 -5.50 5.63
CA TRP A 127 -5.06 -6.03 6.92
C TRP A 127 -6.24 -6.82 7.51
N TYR A 128 -5.92 -7.92 8.17
CA TYR A 128 -6.86 -8.75 8.91
C TYR A 128 -6.34 -8.97 10.34
N GLY A 129 -7.20 -8.73 11.31
CA GLY A 129 -6.90 -8.91 12.73
C GLY A 129 -7.14 -10.33 13.22
N GLY A 130 -6.34 -10.74 14.20
CA GLY A 130 -6.46 -12.00 14.95
C GLY A 130 -7.77 -12.15 15.73
N SER A 131 -8.08 -13.39 16.12
CA SER A 131 -9.33 -13.79 16.79
C SER A 131 -9.40 -13.38 18.26
#